data_AF-A0A832C2E4-F1
#
_entry.id   AF-A0A832C2E4-F1
#
_cell.length_a   1.000
_cell.length_b   1.000
_cell.length_c   1.000
_cell.angle_alpha   90.00
_cell.angle_beta   90.00
_cell.angle_gamma   90.00
#
_symmetry.space_group_name_H-M   'P 1'
#
loop_
_entity.id
_entity.type
_entity.pdbx_description
1 polymer ?
#
loop_
_entity_poly.entity_id
_entity_poly.type
_entity_poly.pdbx_seq_one_letter_code
_entity_poly.pdbx_strand_id
1 'polypeptide(L)'
;MAGGGRDRGASPALGELAIAALPCGVFVETGLLIKQHSPLPATFVISLANDYAGYLPTPEHHRLGGYETWRARSSFLEVNAEPMLRGRVLALMAALA
;
A
#
# COMPACT_ATOMS: atom_id res chain seq x y z
N MET A 1 32.15 -19.00 -15.68
CA MET A 1 31.93 -17.93 -16.67
C MET A 1 30.69 -18.27 -17.51
N ALA A 2 29.57 -17.66 -17.17
CA ALA A 2 28.37 -17.42 -17.98
C ALA A 2 27.56 -16.40 -17.14
N GLY A 3 27.83 -15.10 -17.28
CA GLY A 3 27.02 -14.21 -18.12
C GLY A 3 25.63 -14.05 -17.45
N GLY A 4 25.38 -13.07 -16.59
CA GLY A 4 25.53 -11.65 -16.88
C GLY A 4 24.22 -11.11 -17.44
N GLY A 5 23.18 -11.01 -16.60
CA GLY A 5 21.89 -10.44 -16.97
C GLY A 5 21.14 -9.98 -15.72
N ARG A 6 21.64 -8.93 -15.06
CA ARG A 6 20.76 -8.11 -14.22
C ARG A 6 19.72 -7.52 -15.16
N ASP A 7 18.46 -7.91 -14.97
CA ASP A 7 17.27 -7.34 -15.60
C ASP A 7 17.45 -5.82 -15.76
N ARG A 8 17.59 -5.39 -17.01
CA ARG A 8 17.73 -3.97 -17.36
C ARG A 8 16.32 -3.39 -17.43
N GLY A 9 15.81 -2.97 -16.28
CA GLY A 9 14.85 -1.87 -16.11
C GLY A 9 13.87 -1.63 -17.26
N ALA A 10 13.11 -2.64 -17.68
CA ALA A 10 11.94 -2.39 -18.51
C ALA A 10 10.90 -1.70 -17.62
N SER A 11 10.59 -0.44 -17.91
CA SER A 11 9.47 0.22 -17.24
C SER A 11 8.19 -0.48 -17.69
N PRO A 12 7.31 -0.90 -16.75
CA PRO A 12 6.09 -1.60 -17.11
C PRO A 12 5.25 -0.73 -18.05
N ALA A 13 4.61 -1.36 -19.03
CA ALA A 13 3.70 -0.65 -19.93
C ALA A 13 2.48 -0.10 -19.15
N LEU A 14 1.87 0.97 -19.64
CA LEU A 14 0.59 1.45 -19.13
C LEU A 14 -0.47 0.35 -19.41
N GLY A 15 -0.86 -0.37 -18.36
CA GLY A 15 -1.70 -1.58 -18.44
C GLY A 15 -1.16 -2.74 -17.59
N GLU A 16 0.15 -2.78 -17.35
CA GLU A 16 0.82 -3.79 -16.50
C GLU A 16 1.20 -3.25 -15.12
N LEU A 17 1.05 -1.93 -14.93
CA LEU A 17 1.35 -1.22 -13.70
C LEU A 17 0.06 -0.85 -12.94
N ALA A 18 -0.08 -1.37 -11.74
CA ALA A 18 -1.04 -0.87 -10.76
C ALA A 18 -0.45 0.30 -9.96
N ILE A 19 -1.22 1.37 -9.78
CA ILE A 19 -0.89 2.45 -8.84
C ILE A 19 -1.96 2.48 -7.75
N ALA A 20 -1.58 2.03 -6.55
CA ALA A 20 -2.43 2.11 -5.36
C ALA A 20 -2.31 3.50 -4.73
N ALA A 21 -3.31 4.35 -4.94
CA ALA A 21 -3.41 5.65 -4.29
C ALA A 21 -4.20 5.52 -2.97
N LEU A 22 -3.54 5.71 -1.83
CA LEU A 22 -4.18 5.67 -0.52
C LEU A 22 -4.16 7.06 0.15
N PRO A 23 -5.29 7.53 0.72
CA PRO A 23 -5.41 8.85 1.34
C PRO A 23 -4.87 8.91 2.78
N CYS A 24 -3.83 8.15 3.09
CA CYS A 24 -3.29 8.00 4.44
C CYS A 24 -1.78 7.75 4.42
N GLY A 25 -1.13 7.95 5.56
CA GLY A 25 0.25 7.55 5.79
C GLY A 25 0.33 6.03 5.91
N VAL A 26 0.60 5.36 4.80
CA VAL A 26 0.62 3.90 4.71
C VAL A 26 1.90 3.35 5.34
N PHE A 27 1.75 2.31 6.17
CA PHE A 27 2.89 1.61 6.75
C PHE A 27 3.60 0.75 5.71
N VAL A 28 4.91 0.55 5.91
CA VAL A 28 5.75 -0.24 5.00
C VAL A 28 5.18 -1.64 4.79
N GLU A 29 4.76 -2.30 5.86
CA GLU A 29 4.19 -3.65 5.80
C GLU A 29 2.93 -3.70 4.93
N THR A 30 1.99 -2.78 5.11
CA THR A 30 0.79 -2.66 4.25
C THR A 30 1.18 -2.47 2.78
N GLY A 31 2.14 -1.59 2.50
CA GLY A 31 2.63 -1.37 1.14
C GLY A 31 3.26 -2.62 0.51
N LEU A 32 4.03 -3.38 1.28
CA LEU A 32 4.61 -4.65 0.85
C LEU A 32 3.56 -5.73 0.63
N LEU A 33 2.56 -5.82 1.52
CA LEU A 33 1.44 -6.76 1.38
C LEU A 33 0.61 -6.46 0.13
N ILE A 34 0.33 -5.19 -0.19
CA ILE A 34 -0.35 -4.82 -1.43
C ILE A 34 0.45 -5.28 -2.65
N LYS A 35 1.76 -5.03 -2.67
CA LYS A 35 2.63 -5.46 -3.78
C LYS A 35 2.68 -6.97 -3.93
N GLN A 36 2.78 -7.70 -2.81
CA GLN A 36 2.84 -9.16 -2.80
C GLN A 36 1.57 -9.81 -3.33
N HIS A 37 0.40 -9.22 -3.04
CA HIS A 37 -0.90 -9.77 -3.41
C HIS A 37 -1.50 -9.12 -4.66
N SER A 38 -0.76 -8.22 -5.32
CA SER A 38 -1.24 -7.60 -6.53
C SER A 38 -1.32 -8.63 -7.66
N PRO A 39 -2.43 -8.65 -8.43
CA PRO A 39 -2.55 -9.49 -9.62
C PRO A 39 -1.79 -8.92 -10.83
N LEU A 40 -1.30 -7.68 -10.73
CA LEU A 40 -0.61 -6.97 -11.82
C LEU A 40 0.91 -7.14 -11.69
N PRO A 41 1.67 -7.27 -12.80
CA PRO A 41 3.11 -7.52 -12.79
C PRO A 41 3.92 -6.50 -11.99
N ALA A 42 3.50 -5.23 -12.01
CA ALA A 42 4.13 -4.16 -11.26
C ALA A 42 3.10 -3.42 -10.43
N THR A 43 3.47 -3.03 -9.20
CA THR A 43 2.59 -2.24 -8.33
C THR A 43 3.37 -1.20 -7.55
N PHE A 44 2.89 0.03 -7.62
CA PHE A 44 3.38 1.16 -6.84
C PHE A 44 2.33 1.60 -5.83
N VAL A 45 2.76 1.95 -4.62
CA VAL A 45 1.86 2.41 -3.55
C VAL A 45 2.22 3.86 -3.24
N ILE A 46 1.23 4.75 -3.35
CA ILE A 46 1.34 6.17 -3.06
C ILE A 46 0.55 6.44 -1.78
N SER A 47 1.24 6.92 -0.75
CA SER A 47 0.62 7.46 0.45
C SER A 47 0.21 8.91 0.25
N LEU A 48 -0.77 9.38 1.04
CA LEU A 48 -1.26 10.76 1.00
C LEU A 48 -1.73 11.20 -0.39
N ALA A 49 -2.28 10.26 -1.16
CA ALA A 49 -2.84 10.54 -2.46
C ALA A 49 -4.30 10.99 -2.31
N ASN A 50 -4.67 12.07 -3.01
CA ASN A 50 -6.01 12.67 -3.07
C ASN A 50 -6.56 13.27 -1.75
N ASP A 51 -6.14 12.78 -0.58
CA ASP A 51 -6.58 13.27 0.73
C ASP A 51 -5.58 12.89 1.86
N TYR A 52 -5.87 13.35 3.08
CA TYR A 52 -5.10 13.13 4.31
C TYR A 52 -6.03 12.68 5.46
N ALA A 53 -6.09 11.36 5.70
CA ALA A 53 -6.84 10.75 6.80
C ALA A 53 -5.97 10.38 8.02
N GLY A 54 -4.70 10.83 8.04
CA GLY A 54 -3.72 10.48 9.07
C GLY A 54 -2.98 9.18 8.78
N TYR A 55 -2.46 8.53 9.83
CA TYR A 55 -1.70 7.29 9.69
C TYR A 55 -2.62 6.07 9.55
N LEU A 56 -2.13 5.04 8.86
CA LEU A 56 -2.80 3.75 8.69
C LEU A 56 -1.98 2.62 9.34
N PRO A 57 -1.87 2.59 10.68
CA PRO A 57 -1.25 1.46 11.38
C PRO A 57 -2.12 0.20 11.26
N THR A 58 -1.49 -0.97 11.30
CA THR A 58 -2.21 -2.24 11.41
C THR A 58 -2.82 -2.41 12.82
N PRO A 59 -3.80 -3.30 13.03
CA PRO A 59 -4.29 -3.62 14.36
C PRO A 59 -3.18 -4.05 15.33
N GLU A 60 -2.16 -4.74 14.84
CA GLU A 60 -0.97 -5.15 15.60
C GLU A 60 -0.14 -3.93 16.00
N HIS A 61 0.11 -2.99 15.10
CA HIS A 61 0.82 -1.74 15.42
C HIS A 61 0.06 -0.90 16.46
N HIS A 62 -1.27 -0.84 16.39
CA HIS A 62 -2.07 -0.20 17.44
C HIS A 62 -1.83 -0.80 18.84
N ARG A 63 -1.59 -2.12 18.95
CA ARG A 63 -1.27 -2.77 20.24
C ARG A 63 0.15 -2.45 20.73
N LEU A 64 1.08 -2.23 19.79
CA LEU A 64 2.46 -1.85 20.11
C LEU A 64 2.58 -0.36 20.51
N GLY A 65 1.66 0.48 20.04
CA GLY A 65 1.66 1.92 20.30
C GLY A 65 2.59 2.68 19.35
N GLY A 66 3.02 3.87 19.77
CA GLY A 66 3.81 4.81 18.95
C GLY A 66 3.00 6.02 18.50
N TYR A 67 3.70 7.06 18.04
CA TYR A 67 3.11 8.34 17.66
C TYR A 67 2.02 8.19 16.58
N GLU A 68 2.26 7.30 15.62
CA GLU A 68 1.39 7.01 14.48
C GLU A 68 0.04 6.38 14.90
N THR A 69 -0.04 5.83 16.11
CA THR A 69 -1.26 5.17 16.62
C THR A 69 -2.14 6.08 17.47
N TRP A 70 -1.68 7.30 17.77
CA TRP A 70 -2.40 8.23 18.63
C TRP A 70 -3.57 8.87 17.87
N ARG A 71 -4.75 8.84 18.50
CA ARG A 71 -5.91 9.58 17.95
C ARG A 71 -5.67 11.08 18.04
N ALA A 72 -5.83 11.75 16.92
CA ALA A 72 -5.77 13.20 16.76
C ALA A 72 -6.86 13.66 15.79
N ARG A 73 -7.14 14.97 15.75
CA ARG A 73 -8.05 15.55 14.72
C ARG A 73 -7.57 15.27 13.30
N SER A 74 -6.26 15.08 13.14
CA SER A 74 -5.58 14.78 11.89
C SER A 74 -5.28 13.28 11.70
N SER A 75 -5.59 12.42 12.67
CA SER A 75 -5.35 10.96 12.61
C SER A 75 -6.42 10.24 13.41
N PHE A 76 -7.49 9.84 12.75
CA PHE A 76 -8.76 9.47 13.38
C PHE A 76 -9.37 8.17 12.86
N LEU A 77 -8.64 7.45 11.99
CA LEU A 77 -9.07 6.15 11.49
C LEU A 77 -9.24 5.15 12.64
N GLU A 78 -10.20 4.26 12.47
CA GLU A 78 -10.46 3.19 13.44
C GLU A 78 -9.42 2.06 13.33
N VAL A 79 -9.30 1.23 14.37
CA VAL A 79 -8.20 0.26 14.54
C VAL A 79 -8.09 -0.76 13.39
N ASN A 80 -9.19 -1.12 12.76
CA ASN A 80 -9.27 -2.06 11.65
C ASN A 80 -9.28 -1.37 10.27
N ALA A 81 -8.97 -0.07 10.18
CA ALA A 81 -9.02 0.64 8.91
C ALA A 81 -8.00 0.08 7.92
N GLU A 82 -6.81 -0.35 8.38
CA GLU A 82 -5.78 -0.95 7.53
C GLU A 82 -6.28 -2.18 6.74
N PRO A 83 -6.77 -3.26 7.39
CA PRO A 83 -7.19 -4.44 6.64
C PRO A 83 -8.38 -4.14 5.72
N MET A 84 -9.26 -3.21 6.09
CA MET A 84 -10.37 -2.77 5.25
C MET A 84 -9.90 -2.07 3.98
N LEU A 85 -9.00 -1.07 4.11
CA LEU A 85 -8.47 -0.33 2.97
C LEU A 85 -7.61 -1.24 2.08
N ARG A 86 -6.73 -2.04 2.67
CA ARG A 86 -5.89 -2.99 1.92
C ARG A 86 -6.75 -3.98 1.13
N GLY A 87 -7.76 -4.58 1.76
CA GLY A 87 -8.69 -5.48 1.09
C GLY A 87 -9.42 -4.81 -0.08
N ARG A 88 -9.88 -3.56 0.11
CA ARG A 88 -10.56 -2.80 -0.94
C ARG A 88 -9.65 -2.49 -2.12
N VAL A 89 -8.41 -2.07 -1.86
CA VAL A 89 -7.40 -1.80 -2.90
C VAL A 89 -7.13 -3.07 -3.71
N LEU A 90 -6.88 -4.19 -3.05
CA LEU A 90 -6.63 -5.47 -3.74
C LEU A 90 -7.82 -5.93 -4.58
N ALA A 91 -9.05 -5.76 -4.07
CA ALA A 91 -10.25 -6.09 -4.83
C ALA A 91 -10.40 -5.20 -6.09
N LEU A 92 -10.06 -3.92 -6.01
CA LEU A 92 -10.07 -3.02 -7.17
C LEU A 92 -8.99 -3.42 -8.18
N MET A 93 -7.79 -3.78 -7.73
CA MET A 93 -6.73 -4.27 -8.62
C MET A 93 -7.13 -5.57 -9.32
N ALA A 94 -7.80 -6.49 -8.62
CA ALA A 94 -8.31 -7.73 -9.19
C ALA A 94 -9.35 -7.50 -10.29
N ALA A 95 -10.10 -6.39 -10.25
CA ALA A 95 -11.04 -6.03 -11.30
C ALA A 95 -10.36 -5.44 -12.56
N LEU A 96 -9.06 -5.15 -12.50
CA LEU A 96 -8.26 -4.62 -13.61
C LEU A 96 -7.40 -5.69 -14.31
N ALA A 97 -7.30 -6.89 -13.71
CA ALA A 97 -6.56 -8.03 -14.25
C ALA A 97 -7.47 -8.90 -15.13
#